data_AF-E6LLJ9-F1
#
_entry.id   AF-E6LLJ9-F1
#
_cell.length_a   1.000
_cell.length_b   1.000
_cell.length_c   1.000
_cell.angle_alpha   90.00
_cell.angle_beta   90.00
_cell.angle_gamma   90.00
#
_symmetry.space_group_name_H-M   'P 1'
#
loop_
_entity.id
_entity.type
_entity.pdbx_description
1 polymer ?
#
loop_
_entity_poly.entity_id
_entity_poly.type
_entity_poly.pdbx_seq_one_letter_code
_entity_poly.pdbx_strand_id
1 'polypeptide(L)' 'MYKVVNTVIVQKCETHKDFLIFESTNKFNDNKDILTGKVWDVSG' A
#
# COMPACT_ATOMS: atom_id res chain seq x y z
N MET A 1 10.79 -19.73 -6.09
CA MET A 1 10.01 -19.40 -4.85
C MET A 1 9.76 -17.90 -4.86
N TYR A 2 8.56 -17.41 -4.53
CA TYR A 2 8.27 -15.97 -4.55
C TYR A 2 8.68 -15.33 -3.22
N LYS A 3 9.36 -14.17 -3.26
CA LYS A 3 9.51 -13.29 -2.10
C LYS A 3 8.36 -12.29 -2.10
N VAL A 4 7.61 -12.23 -1.01
CA VAL A 4 6.48 -11.30 -0.87
C VAL A 4 6.85 -10.21 0.14
N VAL A 5 6.66 -8.95 -0.25
CA VAL A 5 6.85 -7.77 0.61
C VAL A 5 5.56 -6.97 0.62
N ASN A 6 5.04 -6.69 1.81
CA ASN A 6 3.88 -5.82 1.98
C ASN A 6 4.34 -4.47 2.53
N THR A 7 3.87 -3.39 1.93
CA THR A 7 4.16 -2.01 2.33
C THR A 7 2.84 -1.30 2.63
N VAL A 8 2.71 -0.75 3.84
CA VAL A 8 1.57 0.08 4.25
C VAL A 8 2.08 1.48 4.56
N ILE A 9 1.48 2.49 3.94
CA ILE A 9 1.77 3.92 4.14
C ILE A 9 0.50 4.59 4.65
N VAL A 10 0.59 5.26 5.79
CA VAL A 10 -0.50 6.06 6.36
C VAL A 10 -0.12 7.53 6.26
N GLN A 11 -0.89 8.31 5.52
CA GLN A 11 -0.71 9.75 5.39
C GLN A 11 -1.86 10.46 6.09
N LYS A 12 -1.53 11.25 7.11
CA LYS A 12 -2.48 12.14 7.78
C LYS A 12 -2.59 13.45 6.99
N CYS A 13 -3.80 13.82 6.58
CA CYS A 13 -4.04 15.12 5.97
C CYS A 13 -4.31 16.15 7.07
N GLU A 14 -3.38 17.07 7.32
CA GLU A 14 -3.52 18.09 8.37
C GLU A 14 -4.72 19.01 8.14
N THR A 15 -5.13 19.18 6.88
CA THR A 15 -6.18 20.10 6.47
C THR A 15 -7.59 19.55 6.71
N HIS A 16 -7.79 18.23 6.62
CA HIS A 16 -9.11 17.61 6.62
C HIS A 16 -9.40 16.66 7.80
N LYS A 17 -8.44 16.44 8.72
CA LYS A 17 -8.49 15.40 9.77
C LYS A 17 -8.62 13.96 9.23
N ASP A 18 -8.68 13.78 7.92
CA ASP A 18 -8.77 12.48 7.27
C ASP A 18 -7.41 11.79 7.14
N PHE A 19 -7.46 10.46 7.04
CA PHE A 19 -6.29 9.62 6.80
C PHE A 19 -6.41 8.92 5.46
N LEU A 20 -5.34 8.98 4.66
CA LEU A 20 -5.19 8.16 3.47
C LEU A 20 -4.29 6.97 3.81
N ILE A 21 -4.79 5.76 3.58
CA ILE A 21 -4.03 4.53 3.78
C ILE A 21 -3.75 3.91 2.41
N PHE A 22 -2.46 3.73 2.10
CA PHE A 22 -1.99 3.04 0.91
C PHE A 22 -1.41 1.69 1.33
N GLU A 23 -1.96 0.61 0.79
CA GLU A 23 -1.41 -0.74 0.96
C GLU A 23 -0.93 -1.25 -0.38
N SER A 24 0.28 -1.78 -0.44
CA SER A 24 0.82 -2.46 -1.62
C SER A 24 1.46 -3.79 -1.26
N THR A 25 1.25 -4.78 -2.11
CA THR A 25 1.88 -6.09 -2.06
C THR A 25 2.77 -6.23 -3.28
N ASN A 26 4.04 -6.50 -3.04
CA ASN A 26 5.03 -6.71 -4.08
C ASN A 26 5.49 -8.17 -4.03
N LYS A 27 5.28 -8.91 -5.12
CA LYS A 27 5.69 -10.31 -5.27
C LYS A 27 6.84 -10.37 -6.26
N PHE A 28 8.02 -10.69 -5.77
CA PHE A 28 9.24 -10.81 -6.56
C PHE A 28 9.50 -12.29 -6.89
N ASN A 29 9.88 -12.56 -8.14
CA ASN A 29 10.48 -13.82 -8.55
C ASN A 29 11.50 -13.56 -9.68
N ASP A 30 12.26 -14.59 -10.06
CA ASP A 30 13.34 -14.46 -11.06
C ASP A 30 12.85 -14.14 -12.49
N ASN A 31 11.54 -14.22 -12.76
CA ASN A 31 10.96 -14.08 -14.10
C ASN A 31 10.10 -12.81 -14.28
N LYS A 32 9.48 -12.30 -13.23
CA LYS A 32 8.50 -11.21 -13.24
C LYS A 32 8.15 -10.74 -11.83
N ASP A 33 8.26 -9.43 -11.63
CA ASP A 33 7.72 -8.76 -10.45
C ASP A 33 6.25 -8.39 -10.64
N ILE A 34 5.45 -8.60 -9.60
CA ILE A 34 4.02 -8.26 -9.58
C ILE A 34 3.77 -7.29 -8.42
N LEU A 35 3.37 -6.06 -8.75
CA LEU A 35 2.92 -5.05 -7.81
C LEU A 35 1.39 -4.97 -7.83
N THR A 36 0.76 -5.11 -6.67
CA THR A 36 -0.68 -4.86 -6.47
C THR A 36 -0.87 -3.90 -5.31
N GLY A 37 -1.93 -3.09 -5.33
CA GLY A 37 -2.19 -2.14 -4.25
C GLY A 37 -3.65 -1.74 -4.10
N LYS A 38 -3.98 -1.19 -2.94
CA LYS A 38 -5.29 -0.69 -2.53
C LYS A 38 -5.12 0.65 -1.80
N VAL A 39 -6.10 1.54 -1.97
CA VAL A 39 -6.16 2.83 -1.28
C VAL A 39 -7.47 2.88 -0.50
N TRP A 40 -7.39 3.30 0.75
CA TRP A 40 -8.54 3.50 1.62
C TRP A 40 -8.56 4.96 2.07
N ASP A 41 -9.71 5.59 1.88
CA ASP A 41 -10.04 6.87 2.50
C ASP A 41 -10.71 6.59 3.85
N VAL A 42 -10.11 7.06 4.93
CA VAL A 42 -10.65 6.92 6.29
C VAL A 42 -11.12 8.30 6.73
N SER A 43 -12.36 8.61 6.37
CA SER A 43 -13.10 9.74 6.93
C SER A 43 -13.62 9.36 8.33
N GLY A 44 -13.34 10.22 9.31
CA GLY A 44 -13.71 10.05 10.71
C GLY A 44 -15.11 10.54 11.05
#